data_AF-A0A6A5T6Z4-F1
#
_entry.id   AF-A0A6A5T6Z4-F1
#
_cell.length_a   1.000
_cell.length_b   1.000
_cell.length_c   1.000
_cell.angle_alpha   90.00
_cell.angle_beta   90.00
_cell.angle_gamma   90.00
#
_symmetry.space_group_name_H-M   'P 1'
#
loop_
_entity.id
_entity.type
_entity.pdbx_description
1 polymer ?
#
loop_
_entity_poly.entity_id
_entity_poly.type
_entity_poly.pdbx_seq_one_letter_code
_entity_poly.pdbx_strand_id
1 'polypeptide(L)'
;MDNTNSPKRIIFRFHLSYFSQESDIIDQFFAGADKPDFFIHSIPPNASTKMYTVLDLYHKDNPAADVENIPYEVFLVTKNDTFEFQNLGSEASERAAKRCRSLYWGTDRR
;
A
#
# COMPACT_ATOMS: atom_id res chain seq x y z
N MET A 1 5.59 -11.41 -22.42
CA MET A 1 6.59 -10.84 -21.51
C MET A 1 5.81 -10.02 -20.52
N ASP A 2 5.44 -10.63 -19.40
CA ASP A 2 4.68 -9.93 -18.37
C ASP A 2 5.56 -8.82 -17.83
N ASN A 3 5.09 -7.58 -17.94
CA ASN A 3 5.83 -6.40 -17.56
C ASN A 3 5.84 -6.36 -16.03
N THR A 4 6.82 -7.04 -15.41
CA THR A 4 6.87 -7.31 -13.96
C THR A 4 6.96 -6.04 -13.11
N ASN A 5 7.32 -4.90 -13.70
CA ASN A 5 7.50 -3.61 -13.00
C ASN A 5 6.40 -2.60 -13.36
N SER A 6 5.15 -3.07 -13.49
CA SER A 6 4.00 -2.18 -13.74
C SER A 6 3.61 -1.46 -12.44
N PRO A 7 3.35 -0.14 -12.47
CA PRO A 7 3.06 0.63 -11.27
C PRO A 7 1.78 0.11 -10.61
N LYS A 8 1.83 -0.07 -9.28
CA LYS A 8 0.72 -0.59 -8.48
C LYS A 8 0.71 0.09 -7.13
N ARG A 9 -0.49 0.31 -6.59
CA ARG A 9 -0.67 0.83 -5.23
C ARG A 9 -1.22 -0.25 -4.30
N ILE A 10 -0.47 -0.60 -3.27
CA ILE A 10 -0.92 -1.51 -2.20
C ILE A 10 -1.31 -0.69 -0.99
N ILE A 11 -2.40 -1.05 -0.32
CA ILE A 11 -2.87 -0.36 0.87
C ILE A 11 -3.05 -1.37 2.00
N PHE A 12 -2.32 -1.16 3.08
CA PHE A 12 -2.52 -1.89 4.32
C PHE A 12 -3.48 -1.13 5.22
N ARG A 13 -4.56 -1.79 5.63
CA ARG A 13 -5.49 -1.30 6.63
C ARG A 13 -5.28 -2.09 7.92
N PHE A 14 -4.88 -1.42 8.99
CA PHE A 14 -4.60 -2.08 10.27
C PHE A 14 -5.05 -1.24 11.47
N HIS A 15 -5.01 -1.85 12.66
CA HIS A 15 -5.33 -1.14 13.90
C HIS A 15 -4.16 -0.25 14.34
N LEU A 16 -4.43 0.92 14.91
CA LEU A 16 -3.40 1.89 15.34
C LEU A 16 -2.33 1.28 16.25
N SER A 17 -2.68 0.25 17.05
CA SER A 17 -1.72 -0.47 17.88
C SER A 17 -0.57 -1.13 17.11
N TYR A 18 -0.70 -1.33 15.80
CA TYR A 18 0.34 -1.93 14.95
C TYR A 18 1.20 -0.88 14.24
N PHE A 19 1.01 0.42 14.50
CA PHE A 19 1.73 1.49 13.81
C PHE A 19 3.25 1.42 13.99
N SER A 20 3.73 1.09 15.19
CA SER A 20 5.17 0.88 15.44
C SER A 20 5.77 -0.32 14.71
N GLN A 21 4.92 -1.16 14.11
CA GLN A 21 5.30 -2.37 13.38
C GLN A 21 5.04 -2.25 11.87
N GLU A 22 4.86 -1.02 11.35
CA GLU A 22 4.61 -0.79 9.91
C GLU A 22 5.70 -1.44 9.04
N SER A 23 6.98 -1.33 9.42
CA SER A 23 8.09 -1.98 8.72
C SER A 23 7.99 -3.51 8.76
N ASP A 24 7.66 -4.10 9.92
CA ASP A 24 7.49 -5.56 10.05
C ASP A 24 6.35 -6.08 9.16
N ILE A 25 5.24 -5.32 9.07
CA ILE A 25 4.10 -5.65 8.20
C ILE A 25 4.54 -5.68 6.74
N ILE A 26 5.28 -4.66 6.29
CA ILE A 26 5.80 -4.57 4.92
C ILE A 26 6.78 -5.71 4.63
N ASP A 27 7.72 -5.97 5.53
CA ASP A 27 8.72 -7.01 5.36
C ASP A 27 8.09 -8.41 5.33
N GLN A 28 7.11 -8.67 6.19
CA GLN A 28 6.39 -9.95 6.18
C GLN A 28 5.54 -10.11 4.92
N PHE A 29 4.91 -9.03 4.41
CA PHE A 29 4.11 -9.10 3.18
C PHE A 29 4.95 -9.49 1.97
N PHE A 30 6.19 -8.99 1.88
CA PHE A 30 7.12 -9.30 0.78
C PHE A 30 8.04 -10.49 1.07
N ALA A 31 7.86 -11.19 2.20
CA ALA A 31 8.70 -12.33 2.55
C ALA A 31 8.58 -13.44 1.49
N GLY A 32 9.72 -13.86 0.92
CA GLY A 32 9.79 -14.93 -0.07
C GLY A 32 9.71 -14.48 -1.53
N ALA A 33 9.67 -13.17 -1.81
CA ALA A 33 9.77 -12.61 -3.16
C ALA A 33 10.90 -11.57 -3.25
N ASP A 34 11.34 -11.26 -4.47
CA ASP A 34 12.20 -10.08 -4.70
C ASP A 34 11.39 -8.83 -4.37
N LYS A 35 11.74 -8.18 -3.26
CA LYS A 35 11.05 -6.99 -2.74
C LYS A 35 11.18 -5.86 -3.77
N PRO A 36 10.07 -5.36 -4.34
CA PRO A 36 10.13 -4.29 -5.32
C PRO A 36 10.58 -2.98 -4.66
N ASP A 37 11.02 -2.01 -5.45
CA ASP A 37 11.12 -0.65 -4.93
C ASP A 37 9.72 -0.12 -4.65
N PHE A 38 9.58 0.63 -3.56
CA PHE A 38 8.33 1.31 -3.25
C PHE A 38 8.56 2.58 -2.47
N PHE A 39 7.56 3.44 -2.52
CA PHE A 39 7.45 4.61 -1.66
C PHE A 39 6.31 4.39 -0.65
N ILE A 40 6.55 4.74 0.61
CA ILE A 40 5.56 4.61 1.69
C ILE A 40 4.88 5.96 1.91
N HIS A 41 3.56 6.00 1.87
CA HIS A 41 2.77 7.10 2.42
C HIS A 41 2.02 6.61 3.66
N SER A 42 2.46 7.09 4.83
CA SER A 42 1.74 6.86 6.07
C SER A 42 0.60 7.87 6.16
N ILE A 43 -0.65 7.38 6.06
CA ILE A 43 -1.83 8.23 6.23
C ILE A 43 -2.21 8.19 7.70
N PRO A 44 -2.22 9.34 8.41
CA PRO A 44 -2.62 9.38 9.81
C PRO A 44 -4.06 8.88 9.97
N PRO A 45 -4.39 8.29 11.13
CA PRO A 45 -5.73 7.80 11.36
C PRO A 45 -6.67 9.00 11.42
N ASN A 46 -7.87 8.85 10.87
CA ASN A 46 -8.96 9.78 11.16
C ASN A 46 -9.55 9.46 12.55
N ALA A 47 -10.78 9.89 12.86
CA ALA A 47 -11.47 9.57 14.13
C ALA A 47 -11.72 8.06 14.39
N SER A 48 -11.13 7.17 13.58
CA SER A 48 -11.16 5.72 13.73
C SER A 48 -9.85 5.20 14.34
N THR A 49 -9.90 4.06 15.02
CA THR A 49 -8.70 3.32 15.45
C THR A 49 -7.99 2.58 14.31
N LYS A 50 -8.28 2.94 13.05
CA LYS A 50 -7.74 2.30 11.85
C LYS A 50 -6.74 3.21 11.16
N MET A 51 -5.56 2.65 10.90
CA MET A 51 -4.46 3.23 10.15
C MET A 51 -4.46 2.72 8.71
N TYR A 52 -3.90 3.53 7.81
CA TYR A 52 -3.69 3.17 6.43
C TYR A 52 -2.26 3.48 6.02
N THR A 53 -1.56 2.48 5.48
CA THR A 53 -0.25 2.66 4.85
C THR A 53 -0.42 2.38 3.37
N VAL A 54 -0.02 3.33 2.53
CA VAL A 54 -0.06 3.21 1.08
C VAL A 54 1.35 2.97 0.58
N LEU A 55 1.53 1.96 -0.27
CA LEU A 55 2.77 1.64 -0.94
C LEU A 55 2.62 1.88 -2.45
N ASP A 56 3.46 2.75 -2.99
CA ASP A 56 3.58 2.98 -4.44
C ASP A 56 4.70 2.08 -4.97
N LEU A 57 4.36 0.93 -5.56
CA LEU A 57 5.32 -0.04 -6.06
C LEU A 57 5.87 0.39 -7.43
N TYR A 58 7.15 0.10 -7.66
CA TYR A 58 7.86 0.43 -8.90
C TYR A 58 7.87 1.93 -9.22
N HIS A 59 7.85 2.77 -8.17
CA HIS A 59 7.78 4.22 -8.33
C HIS A 59 9.01 4.80 -9.04
N LYS A 60 10.20 4.19 -8.87
CA LYS A 60 11.43 4.66 -9.52
C LYS A 60 11.40 4.43 -11.03
N ASP A 61 10.88 3.28 -11.45
CA ASP A 61 10.75 2.93 -12.87
C ASP A 61 9.58 3.68 -13.54
N ASN A 62 8.60 4.11 -12.75
CA ASN A 62 7.37 4.75 -13.25
C ASN A 62 7.14 6.13 -12.59
N PRO A 63 8.02 7.13 -12.78
CA PRO A 63 7.92 8.42 -12.09
C PRO A 63 6.68 9.26 -12.47
N ALA A 64 6.07 8.97 -13.62
CA ALA A 64 4.88 9.65 -14.14
C ALA A 64 3.64 8.74 -14.15
N ALA A 65 3.56 7.78 -13.23
CA ALA A 65 2.41 6.87 -13.14
C ALA A 65 1.10 7.65 -12.93
N ASP A 66 0.08 7.31 -13.71
CA ASP A 66 -1.25 7.88 -13.57
C ASP A 66 -1.99 7.20 -12.42
N VAL A 67 -2.03 7.86 -11.27
CA VAL A 67 -2.67 7.35 -10.04
C VAL A 67 -4.15 7.01 -10.19
N GLU A 68 -4.82 7.49 -11.26
CA GLU A 68 -6.22 7.16 -11.56
C GLU A 68 -6.37 5.82 -12.29
N ASN A 69 -5.35 5.40 -13.04
CA ASN A 69 -5.40 4.24 -13.94
C ASN A 69 -4.51 3.06 -13.49
N ILE A 70 -3.75 3.21 -12.40
CA ILE A 70 -2.99 2.09 -11.82
C ILE A 70 -3.89 1.12 -11.02
N PRO A 71 -3.52 -0.16 -10.94
CA PRO A 71 -4.18 -1.11 -10.06
C PRO A 71 -4.00 -0.76 -8.58
N TYR A 72 -5.08 -0.93 -7.81
CA TYR A 72 -5.10 -0.81 -6.35
C TYR A 72 -5.39 -2.17 -5.74
N GLU A 73 -4.67 -2.52 -4.67
CA GLU A 73 -4.96 -3.68 -3.84
C GLU A 73 -5.04 -3.26 -2.38
N VAL A 74 -6.10 -3.69 -1.70
CA VAL A 74 -6.33 -3.34 -0.29
C VAL A 74 -6.31 -4.60 0.54
N PHE A 75 -5.42 -4.63 1.53
CA PHE A 75 -5.31 -5.73 2.48
C PHE A 75 -5.69 -5.26 3.87
N LEU A 76 -6.58 -6.01 4.52
CA LEU A 76 -6.76 -5.93 5.96
C LEU A 76 -5.64 -6.71 6.62
N VAL A 77 -4.90 -6.06 7.51
CA VAL A 77 -3.84 -6.70 8.30
C VAL A 77 -4.35 -6.97 9.70
N THR A 78 -4.40 -8.24 10.05
CA THR A 78 -4.68 -8.74 11.39
C THR A 78 -3.41 -9.36 11.97
N LYS A 79 -3.35 -9.49 13.29
CA LYS A 79 -2.22 -10.10 13.98
C LYS A 79 -2.75 -11.06 15.02
N ASN A 80 -2.39 -12.33 14.87
CA ASN A 80 -2.48 -13.35 15.90
C ASN A 80 -1.04 -13.59 16.40
N ASP A 81 -0.42 -14.70 16.00
CA ASP A 81 1.01 -14.96 16.24
C ASP A 81 1.91 -14.25 15.19
N THR A 82 1.43 -14.16 13.95
CA THR A 82 2.08 -13.45 12.84
C THR A 82 1.08 -12.52 12.14
N PHE A 83 1.56 -11.63 11.27
CA PHE A 83 0.65 -10.80 10.47
C PHE A 83 -0.04 -11.64 9.41
N GLU A 84 -1.35 -11.47 9.31
CA GLU A 84 -2.20 -12.09 8.29
C GLU A 84 -2.73 -10.99 7.35
N PHE A 85 -2.74 -11.29 6.05
CA PHE A 85 -3.11 -10.33 5.01
C PHE A 85 -4.34 -10.83 4.26
N GLN A 86 -5.49 -10.20 4.53
CA GLN A 86 -6.73 -10.51 3.82
C GLN A 86 -6.98 -9.49 2.71
N ASN A 87 -6.99 -9.92 1.45
CA ASN A 87 -7.39 -9.08 0.33
C ASN A 87 -8.89 -8.74 0.43
N LEU A 88 -9.23 -7.46 0.41
CA LEU A 88 -10.60 -6.96 0.55
C LEU A 88 -11.38 -6.85 -0.77
N GLY A 89 -10.76 -7.21 -1.89
CA GLY A 89 -11.39 -7.26 -3.21
C GLY A 89 -11.58 -5.90 -3.88
N SER A 90 -12.21 -5.93 -5.06
CA SER A 90 -12.34 -4.79 -5.97
C SER A 90 -13.09 -3.60 -5.38
N GLU A 91 -14.15 -3.84 -4.59
CA GLU A 91 -14.92 -2.74 -3.98
C GLU A 91 -14.07 -1.88 -3.03
N ALA A 92 -13.19 -2.53 -2.27
CA ALA A 92 -12.26 -1.84 -1.38
C ALA A 92 -11.21 -1.07 -2.19
N SER A 93 -10.68 -1.70 -3.26
CA SER A 93 -9.73 -1.08 -4.19
C SER A 93 -10.31 0.16 -4.89
N GLU A 94 -11.55 0.11 -5.39
CA GLU A 94 -12.20 1.26 -6.02
C GLU A 94 -12.41 2.42 -5.03
N ARG A 95 -12.80 2.10 -3.80
CA ARG A 95 -12.97 3.11 -2.74
C ARG A 95 -11.63 3.73 -2.36
N ALA A 96 -10.58 2.92 -2.28
CA ALA A 96 -9.22 3.36 -2.05
C ALA A 96 -8.72 4.28 -3.17
N ALA A 97 -8.92 3.90 -4.44
CA ALA A 97 -8.53 4.71 -5.59
C ALA A 97 -9.16 6.10 -5.52
N LYS A 98 -10.46 6.20 -5.21
CA LYS A 98 -11.16 7.49 -5.02
C LYS A 98 -10.56 8.33 -3.89
N ARG A 99 -10.15 7.70 -2.78
CA ARG A 99 -9.60 8.40 -1.61
C ARG A 99 -8.14 8.82 -1.79
N CYS A 100 -7.37 8.07 -2.57
CA CYS A 100 -5.95 8.33 -2.79
C CYS A 100 -5.68 9.19 -4.05
N ARG A 101 -6.71 9.75 -4.70
CA ARG A 101 -6.54 10.62 -5.87
C ARG A 101 -5.67 11.84 -5.60
N SER A 102 -5.78 12.42 -4.40
CA SER A 102 -4.97 13.58 -4.00
C SER A 102 -3.57 13.21 -3.50
N LEU A 103 -3.25 11.92 -3.46
CA LEU A 103 -2.02 11.40 -2.88
C LEU A 103 -1.00 11.19 -4.01
N TYR A 104 -0.06 12.13 -4.09
CA TYR A 104 0.95 12.17 -5.13
C TYR A 104 1.77 10.89 -5.19
N TRP A 105 2.09 10.44 -6.39
CA TRP A 105 2.89 9.24 -6.62
C TRP A 105 4.35 9.42 -6.18
N GLY A 106 4.85 8.51 -5.35
CA GLY A 106 6.29 8.30 -5.11
C GLY A 106 7.11 9.47 -4.53
N THR A 107 6.52 10.46 -3.86
CA THR A 107 7.16 11.78 -3.76
C THR A 107 8.36 11.88 -2.82
N ASP A 108 9.54 12.12 -3.40
CA ASP A 108 10.32 13.30 -3.00
C ASP A 108 10.18 14.35 -4.13
N ARG A 109 9.59 15.51 -3.80
CA ARG A 109 9.48 16.64 -4.74
C ARG A 109 10.89 17.18 -4.96
N ARG A 110 11.53 16.80 -6.07
CA ARG A 110 12.63 17.59 -6.62
C ARG A 110 12.13 18.95 -7.09
#